data_AF-A0A1E8BKV6-F1
#
_entry.id   AF-A0A1E8BKV6-F1
#
_cell.length_a   1.000
_cell.length_b   1.000
_cell.length_c   1.000
_cell.angle_alpha   90.00
_cell.angle_beta   90.00
_cell.angle_gamma   90.00
#
_symmetry.space_group_name_H-M   'P 1'
#
loop_
_entity.id
_entity.type
_entity.pdbx_description
1 polymer ?
#
loop_
_entity_poly.entity_id
_entity_poly.type
_entity_poly.pdbx_seq_one_letter_code
_entity_poly.pdbx_strand_id
1 'polypeptide(L)'
;MPKKYFYKPIKGREKHVRTIKKLANAPKVKISINCWDSAREGMEKYIEIINFVTLRNLPTKYLWISSLMPAAIKKGMQKLVPYKTKENLSFSDRIFLPQACEGR
;
A
#
# COMPACT_ATOMS: atom_id res chain seq x y z
N MET A 1 -24.90 -3.95 -14.13
CA MET A 1 -23.61 -3.80 -13.41
C MET A 1 -23.23 -2.33 -13.37
N PRO A 2 -22.72 -1.78 -12.25
CA PRO A 2 -22.30 -0.39 -12.20
C PRO A 2 -21.09 -0.11 -13.11
N LYS A 3 -21.07 1.06 -13.73
CA LYS A 3 -20.01 1.46 -14.68
C LYS A 3 -18.66 1.74 -13.99
N LYS A 4 -18.67 2.04 -12.68
CA LYS A 4 -17.49 2.33 -11.86
C LYS A 4 -17.74 1.88 -10.42
N TYR A 5 -16.69 1.38 -9.77
CA TYR A 5 -16.67 1.05 -8.35
C TYR A 5 -15.88 2.11 -7.58
N PHE A 6 -16.33 2.42 -6.36
CA PHE A 6 -15.68 3.39 -5.49
C PHE A 6 -15.45 2.79 -4.11
N TYR A 7 -14.28 3.05 -3.53
CA TYR A 7 -13.98 2.70 -2.16
C TYR A 7 -14.69 3.62 -1.17
N LYS A 8 -15.13 3.06 -0.05
CA LYS A 8 -15.68 3.81 1.09
C LYS A 8 -14.98 3.35 2.37
N PRO A 9 -14.66 4.27 3.30
CA PRO A 9 -14.18 3.88 4.62
C PRO A 9 -15.18 2.96 5.33
N ILE A 10 -14.67 1.94 6.01
CA ILE A 10 -15.47 1.12 6.91
C ILE A 10 -15.99 2.00 8.05
N LYS A 11 -17.28 1.84 8.39
CA LYS A 11 -17.93 2.60 9.47
C LYS A 11 -17.13 2.49 10.77
N GLY A 12 -16.83 3.62 11.40
CA GLY A 12 -16.05 3.70 12.65
C GLY A 12 -14.53 3.72 12.45
N ARG A 13 -14.02 3.56 11.22
CA ARG A 13 -12.57 3.64 10.91
C ARG A 13 -12.17 4.95 10.24
N GLU A 14 -13.08 5.91 10.10
CA GLU A 14 -12.87 7.17 9.40
C GLU A 14 -11.73 8.00 10.02
N LYS A 15 -11.56 7.94 11.35
CA LYS A 15 -10.44 8.61 12.04
C LYS A 15 -9.09 8.06 11.57
N HIS A 16 -8.95 6.73 11.45
CA HIS A 16 -7.72 6.11 10.96
C HIS A 16 -7.42 6.53 9.53
N VAL A 17 -8.45 6.50 8.66
CA VAL A 17 -8.32 6.95 7.26
C VAL A 17 -7.86 8.41 7.19
N ARG A 18 -8.45 9.30 8.00
CA ARG A 18 -8.03 10.72 8.07
C ARG A 18 -6.59 10.86 8.55
N THR A 19 -6.15 10.08 9.54
CA THR A 19 -4.76 10.10 10.02
C THR A 19 -3.79 9.65 8.94
N ILE A 20 -4.05 8.53 8.26
CA ILE A 20 -3.18 8.04 7.19
C ILE A 20 -3.15 9.05 6.04
N LYS A 21 -4.31 9.63 5.66
CA LYS A 21 -4.40 10.69 4.66
C LYS A 21 -3.54 11.89 5.02
N LYS A 22 -3.60 12.38 6.26
CA LYS A 22 -2.78 13.49 6.73
C LYS A 22 -1.29 13.18 6.64
N LEU A 23 -0.88 11.97 7.05
CA LEU A 23 0.53 11.55 7.04
C LEU A 23 1.06 11.36 5.63
N ALA A 24 0.35 10.62 4.78
CA ALA A 24 0.75 10.33 3.40
C ALA A 24 0.89 11.59 2.54
N ASN A 25 0.05 12.60 2.80
CA ASN A 25 0.09 13.87 2.09
C ASN A 25 1.06 14.90 2.69
N ALA A 26 1.66 14.64 3.87
CA ALA A 26 2.59 15.59 4.48
C ALA A 26 3.83 15.81 3.58
N PRO A 27 4.26 17.07 3.31
CA PRO A 27 5.35 17.36 2.38
C PRO A 27 6.70 16.71 2.74
N LYS A 28 6.92 16.48 4.04
CA LYS A 28 8.11 15.83 4.59
C LYS A 28 8.17 14.32 4.34
N VAL A 29 7.04 13.67 4.07
CA VAL A 29 6.99 12.24 3.78
C VAL A 29 7.40 12.03 2.32
N LYS A 30 8.51 11.32 2.12
CA LYS A 30 9.12 11.07 0.79
C LYS A 30 8.91 9.65 0.29
N ILE A 31 8.73 8.69 1.19
CA ILE A 31 8.49 7.29 0.87
C ILE A 31 7.44 6.71 1.81
N SER A 32 6.75 5.68 1.35
CA SER A 32 5.91 4.79 2.17
C SER A 32 6.58 3.43 2.29
N ILE A 33 6.43 2.81 3.45
CA ILE A 33 6.95 1.46 3.72
C ILE A 33 5.75 0.58 4.10
N ASN A 34 5.50 -0.46 3.31
CA ASN A 34 4.54 -1.49 3.64
C ASN A 34 5.18 -2.47 4.64
N CYS A 35 4.57 -2.55 5.82
CA CYS A 35 4.97 -3.43 6.91
C CYS A 35 3.89 -4.48 7.24
N TRP A 36 2.92 -4.70 6.36
CA TRP A 36 1.91 -5.74 6.53
C TRP A 36 2.53 -7.12 6.34
N ASP A 37 1.88 -8.12 6.92
CA ASP A 37 2.34 -9.50 6.82
C ASP A 37 2.51 -9.91 5.36
N SER A 38 3.66 -10.54 5.07
CA SER A 38 4.18 -10.80 3.72
C SER A 38 3.39 -11.83 2.91
N ALA A 39 2.16 -12.15 3.32
CA ALA A 39 1.23 -12.97 2.57
C ALA A 39 0.52 -12.15 1.49
N ARG A 40 0.25 -12.77 0.35
CA ARG A 40 -0.30 -12.20 -0.90
C ARG A 40 -1.27 -11.01 -0.71
N GLU A 41 -2.29 -11.17 0.13
CA GLU A 41 -3.36 -10.18 0.31
C GLU A 41 -2.88 -8.88 0.97
N GLY A 42 -1.94 -8.96 1.92
CA GLY A 42 -1.47 -7.78 2.66
C GLY A 42 -0.66 -6.80 1.80
N MET A 43 -0.10 -7.28 0.69
CA MET A 43 0.64 -6.44 -0.25
C MET A 43 -0.28 -5.52 -1.05
N GLU A 44 -1.40 -6.03 -1.55
CA GLU A 44 -2.33 -5.27 -2.39
C GLU A 44 -3.14 -4.26 -1.60
N LYS A 45 -3.67 -4.69 -0.43
CA LYS A 45 -4.50 -3.84 0.42
C LYS A 45 -3.80 -2.56 0.86
N TYR A 46 -2.50 -2.64 1.14
CA TYR A 46 -1.71 -1.46 1.49
C TYR A 46 -1.67 -0.44 0.34
N ILE A 47 -1.44 -0.90 -0.89
CA ILE A 47 -1.35 -0.03 -2.07
C ILE A 47 -2.71 0.59 -2.39
N GLU A 48 -3.80 -0.18 -2.26
CA GLU A 48 -5.15 0.34 -2.39
C GLU A 48 -5.43 1.46 -1.38
N ILE A 49 -5.01 1.29 -0.12
CA ILE A 49 -5.16 2.33 0.91
C ILE A 49 -4.35 3.57 0.55
N ILE A 50 -3.08 3.42 0.17
CA ILE A 50 -2.23 4.57 -0.21
C ILE A 50 -2.84 5.33 -1.39
N ASN A 51 -3.23 4.63 -2.47
CA ASN A 51 -3.88 5.23 -3.63
C ASN A 51 -5.23 5.88 -3.29
N PHE A 52 -5.96 5.31 -2.33
CA PHE A 52 -7.23 5.89 -1.86
C PHE A 52 -7.04 7.18 -1.07
N VAL A 53 -5.99 7.28 -0.25
CA VAL A 53 -5.79 8.43 0.66
C VAL A 53 -4.92 9.54 0.07
N THR A 54 -4.13 9.28 -0.96
CA THR A 54 -3.26 10.27 -1.59
C THR A 54 -3.24 10.14 -3.12
N LEU A 55 -3.21 11.29 -3.80
CA LEU A 55 -2.99 11.36 -5.25
C LEU A 55 -1.51 11.54 -5.61
N ARG A 56 -0.64 11.68 -4.60
CA ARG A 56 0.81 11.76 -4.81
C ARG A 56 1.33 10.38 -5.19
N ASN A 57 2.18 10.33 -6.21
CA ASN A 57 2.97 9.13 -6.53
C ASN A 57 4.07 8.95 -5.47
N LEU A 58 3.71 8.40 -4.31
CA LEU A 58 4.62 8.20 -3.17
C LEU A 58 5.38 6.89 -3.37
N PRO A 59 6.72 6.92 -3.56
CA PRO A 59 7.51 5.70 -3.75
C PRO A 59 7.31 4.74 -2.57
N THR A 60 6.81 3.54 -2.88
CA THR A 60 6.50 2.51 -1.88
C THR A 60 7.56 1.42 -1.88
N LYS A 61 8.01 1.03 -0.68
CA LYS A 61 8.91 -0.10 -0.45
C LYS A 61 8.27 -1.11 0.51
N TYR A 62 8.76 -2.34 0.52
CA TYR A 62 8.36 -3.41 1.42
C TYR A 62 9.41 -3.65 2.50
N LEU A 63 8.94 -3.77 3.74
CA LEU A 63 9.70 -4.41 4.82
C LEU A 63 9.45 -5.92 4.77
N TRP A 64 10.33 -6.65 4.10
CA TRP A 64 10.20 -8.10 3.92
C TRP A 64 10.98 -8.86 4.98
N ILE A 65 10.30 -9.26 6.06
CA ILE A 65 10.89 -9.97 7.20
C ILE A 65 10.02 -11.18 7.57
N SER A 66 10.65 -12.26 8.03
CA SER A 66 9.97 -13.48 8.50
C SER A 66 9.92 -13.59 10.03
N SER A 67 10.37 -12.55 10.74
CA SER A 67 10.43 -12.52 12.20
C SER A 67 10.25 -11.08 12.69
N LEU A 68 9.50 -10.93 13.78
CA LEU A 68 9.29 -9.65 14.48
C LEU A 68 10.43 -9.33 15.48
N MET A 69 11.48 -10.14 15.52
CA MET A 69 12.63 -9.88 16.37
C MET A 69 13.35 -8.58 15.97
N PRO A 70 13.86 -7.79 16.93
CA PRO A 70 14.51 -6.51 16.65
C PRO A 70 15.64 -6.60 15.62
N ALA A 71 16.44 -7.68 15.66
CA ALA A 71 17.51 -7.93 14.70
C ALA A 71 16.99 -8.11 13.26
N ALA A 72 15.87 -8.83 13.09
CA ALA A 72 15.24 -9.05 11.80
C ALA A 72 14.64 -7.75 11.25
N ILE A 73 13.95 -6.97 12.08
CA ILE A 73 13.41 -5.65 11.71
C ILE A 73 14.54 -4.72 11.27
N LYS A 74 15.63 -4.62 12.05
CA LYS A 74 16.78 -3.76 11.71
C LYS A 74 17.41 -4.16 10.38
N LYS A 75 17.63 -5.46 10.16
CA LYS A 75 18.17 -5.99 8.90
C LYS A 75 17.21 -5.75 7.73
N GLY A 76 15.90 -5.92 7.93
CA GLY A 76 14.88 -5.68 6.92
C GLY A 76 14.77 -4.20 6.52
N MET A 77 14.85 -3.29 7.49
CA MET A 77 14.85 -1.84 7.24
C MET A 77 16.08 -1.36 6.44
N GLN A 78 17.22 -2.05 6.57
CA GLN A 78 18.40 -1.79 5.74
C GLN A 78 18.27 -2.36 4.33
N LYS A 79 17.37 -3.33 4.12
CA LYS A 79 17.19 -4.08 2.87
C LYS A 79 15.77 -3.96 2.33
N LEU A 80 15.21 -2.74 2.38
CA LEU A 80 13.86 -2.48 1.86
C LEU A 80 13.76 -2.82 0.37
N VAL A 81 12.70 -3.53 0.01
CA VAL A 81 12.48 -4.05 -1.34
C VAL A 81 11.55 -3.10 -2.11
N PRO A 82 11.88 -2.61 -3.32
CA PRO A 82 10.98 -1.75 -4.08
C PRO A 82 9.68 -2.47 -4.46
N TYR A 83 8.54 -1.76 -4.45
CA TYR A 83 7.23 -2.34 -4.78
C TYR A 83 7.24 -3.13 -6.09
N LYS A 84 7.84 -2.53 -7.14
CA LYS A 84 7.89 -3.09 -8.50
C LYS A 84 8.46 -4.50 -8.59
N THR A 85 9.38 -4.85 -7.69
CA THR A 85 10.05 -6.17 -7.70
C THR A 85 9.16 -7.32 -7.23
N LYS A 86 7.97 -7.02 -6.67
CA LYS A 86 7.03 -8.00 -6.12
C LYS A 86 5.66 -7.97 -6.80
N GLU A 87 5.47 -7.17 -7.84
CA GLU A 87 4.20 -7.02 -8.58
C GLU A 87 3.65 -8.37 -9.10
N ASN A 88 4.53 -9.26 -9.55
CA ASN A 88 4.16 -10.56 -10.10
C ASN A 88 3.57 -11.53 -9.06
N LEU A 89 3.78 -11.30 -7.76
CA LEU A 89 3.15 -12.10 -6.70
C LEU A 89 1.69 -11.69 -6.44
N SER A 90 1.32 -10.45 -6.78
CA SER A 90 -0.01 -9.87 -6.54
C SER A 90 -0.99 -10.15 -7.69
N PHE A 91 -0.49 -10.31 -8.92
CA PHE A 91 -1.31 -10.36 -10.15
C PHE A 91 -2.40 -11.46 -10.25
N SER A 92 -2.45 -12.45 -9.34
CA SER A 92 -3.41 -13.55 -9.39
C SER A 92 -4.87 -13.12 -9.15
N ASP A 93 -5.10 -12.02 -8.42
CA ASP A 93 -6.44 -11.63 -7.95
C ASP A 93 -7.08 -10.50 -8.80
N ARG A 94 -6.39 -10.04 -9.85
CA ARG A 94 -6.76 -8.89 -10.69
C ARG A 94 -7.87 -9.11 -11.73
N ILE A 95 -8.63 -10.21 -11.65
CA ILE A 95 -9.69 -10.50 -12.64
C ILE A 95 -10.82 -9.44 -12.64
N PHE A 96 -10.91 -8.54 -11.64
CA PHE A 96 -12.05 -7.62 -11.50
C PHE A 96 -11.76 -6.10 -11.44
N LEU A 97 -10.52 -5.62 -11.57
CA LEU A 97 -10.26 -4.18 -11.53
C LEU A 97 -9.70 -3.66 -12.86
N PRO A 98 -10.49 -2.90 -13.66
CA PRO A 98 -9.98 -2.32 -14.90
C PRO A 98 -8.85 -1.33 -14.59
N GLN A 99 -7.81 -1.39 -15.41
CA GLN A 99 -6.72 -0.42 -15.39
C GLN A 99 -7.29 0.99 -15.55
N ALA A 100 -7.15 1.80 -14.52
CA ALA A 100 -7.49 3.22 -14.56
C ALA A 100 -6.24 4.04 -14.27
N CYS A 101 -5.28 3.97 -15.19
CA CYS A 101 -4.19 4.94 -15.33
C CYS A 101 -3.89 5.13 -16.82
N GLU A 102 -4.86 5.61 -17.59
CA GLU A 102 -4.62 6.34 -18.84
C GLU A 102 -5.55 7.55 -18.87
N GLY A 103 -4.96 8.73 -19.04
CA GLY A 103 -5.66 9.99 -19.28
C GLY A 103 -6.31 10.64 -18.07
N ARG A 104 -5.58 11.55 -17.42
CA ARG A 104 -6.07 12.89 -17.04
C ARG A 104 -4.94 13.73 -16.43
#